data_AF-A0A954A315-F1
#
_entry.id   AF-A0A954A315-F1
#
_cell.length_a   1.000
_cell.length_b   1.000
_cell.length_c   1.000
_cell.angle_alpha   90.00
_cell.angle_beta   90.00
_cell.angle_gamma   90.00
#
_symmetry.space_group_name_H-M   'P 1'
#
loop_
_entity.id
_entity.type
_entity.pdbx_description
1 polymer ?
#
loop_
_entity_poly.entity_id
_entity_poly.type
_entity_poly.pdbx_seq_one_letter_code
_entity_poly.pdbx_strand_id
1 'polypeptide(L)'
;ESTLSVIAVDSIDPHKRTSPLNRDLFAAGVGNLVCASLGGLPMISEIVRSKANIDAGAQSSWANFYHGLLLLVFVAAAPWLLHMIPLAALGAMLVYTGTRLASPKEFQHAFHVGPDQLLLFTTTLIVTLATDLLVGVGAGLALKVLLHFGRGARFSTLFRARVEEQREGSTLRLKIQGSAAFTSLLAVRRSLGRVDSSIREVVIDLSDVVVVDHTFMTRVHGLAEQLPDATLELVGIDDMHTASQHPHAARRRRVS
;
A
#
# COMPACT_ATOMS: atom_id res chain seq x y z
N GLU A 1 1.13 -8.42 -0.29
CA GLU A 1 -0.27 -8.87 -0.43
C GLU A 1 -1.12 -8.77 0.84
N SER A 2 -0.97 -9.62 1.89
CA SER A 2 -1.93 -9.63 3.02
C SER A 2 -2.17 -8.25 3.64
N THR A 3 -1.09 -7.56 4.01
CA THR A 3 -1.16 -6.22 4.63
C THR A 3 -1.74 -5.15 3.71
N LEU A 4 -1.43 -5.20 2.41
CA LEU A 4 -2.01 -4.29 1.43
C LEU A 4 -3.50 -4.53 1.25
N SER A 5 -3.91 -5.81 1.25
CA SER A 5 -5.32 -6.19 1.15
C SER A 5 -6.11 -5.71 2.35
N VAL A 6 -5.58 -5.87 3.57
CA VAL A 6 -6.22 -5.34 4.78
C VAL A 6 -6.41 -3.83 4.70
N ILE A 7 -5.37 -3.07 4.31
CA ILE A 7 -5.47 -1.62 4.18
C ILE A 7 -6.52 -1.22 3.13
N ALA A 8 -6.58 -1.94 2.01
CA ALA A 8 -7.57 -1.69 0.97
C ALA A 8 -8.99 -2.01 1.45
N VAL A 9 -9.20 -3.13 2.15
CA VAL A 9 -10.49 -3.54 2.70
C VAL A 9 -10.96 -2.57 3.80
N ASP A 10 -10.10 -2.20 4.73
CA ASP A 10 -10.39 -1.19 5.77
C ASP A 10 -10.81 0.15 5.13
N SER A 11 -10.21 0.53 3.99
CA SER A 11 -10.54 1.78 3.29
C SER A 11 -11.92 1.79 2.61
N ILE A 12 -12.46 0.62 2.28
CA ILE A 12 -13.79 0.47 1.66
C ILE A 12 -14.86 0.00 2.64
N ASP A 13 -14.51 -0.23 3.91
CA ASP A 13 -15.46 -0.63 4.94
C ASP A 13 -16.40 0.53 5.28
N PRO A 14 -17.73 0.37 5.12
CA PRO A 14 -18.70 1.41 5.45
C PRO A 14 -18.63 1.88 6.91
N HIS A 15 -18.15 1.02 7.82
CA HIS A 15 -18.02 1.33 9.24
C HIS A 15 -16.66 1.94 9.62
N LYS A 16 -15.76 2.13 8.65
CA LYS A 16 -14.39 2.64 8.83
C LYS A 16 -13.62 1.95 9.97
N ARG A 17 -13.83 0.64 10.14
CA ARG A 17 -13.10 -0.12 11.16
C ARG A 17 -11.64 -0.27 10.73
N THR A 18 -10.76 -0.38 11.72
CA THR A 18 -9.32 -0.56 11.48
C THR A 18 -8.86 -1.92 11.97
N SER A 19 -8.00 -2.55 11.18
CA SER A 19 -7.51 -3.90 11.45
C SER A 19 -6.04 -3.90 11.90
N PRO A 20 -5.68 -4.62 12.99
CA PRO A 20 -4.31 -4.71 13.45
C PRO A 20 -3.45 -5.57 12.49
N LEU A 21 -2.64 -4.92 11.67
CA LEU A 21 -1.81 -5.54 10.61
C LEU A 21 -0.89 -6.66 11.12
N ASN A 22 -0.28 -6.48 12.31
CA ASN A 22 0.60 -7.51 12.88
C ASN A 22 -0.16 -8.79 13.24
N ARG A 23 -1.40 -8.64 13.72
CA ARG A 23 -2.26 -9.77 14.08
C ARG A 23 -2.73 -10.49 12.82
N ASP A 24 -3.08 -9.75 11.76
CA ASP A 24 -3.43 -10.32 10.46
C ASP A 24 -2.27 -11.12 9.87
N LEU A 25 -1.06 -10.55 9.83
CA LEU A 25 0.12 -11.22 9.29
C LEU A 25 0.46 -12.50 10.06
N PHE A 26 0.35 -12.46 11.40
CA PHE A 26 0.54 -13.65 12.24
C PHE A 26 -0.53 -14.71 11.95
N ALA A 27 -1.82 -14.31 11.88
CA ALA A 27 -2.92 -15.22 11.58
C ALA A 27 -2.79 -15.86 10.19
N ALA A 28 -2.39 -15.10 9.18
CA ALA A 28 -2.11 -15.60 7.83
C ALA A 28 -0.94 -16.59 7.83
N GLY A 29 0.11 -16.32 8.61
CA GLY A 29 1.24 -17.24 8.80
C GLY A 29 0.80 -18.57 9.43
N VAL A 30 0.07 -18.52 10.54
CA VAL A 30 -0.48 -19.72 11.20
C VAL A 30 -1.42 -20.48 10.26
N GLY A 31 -2.33 -19.76 9.57
CA GLY A 31 -3.24 -20.36 8.60
C GLY A 31 -2.51 -21.08 7.47
N ASN A 32 -1.43 -20.51 6.96
CA ASN A 32 -0.60 -21.15 5.93
C ASN A 32 0.19 -22.36 6.45
N LEU A 33 0.65 -22.35 7.70
CA LEU A 33 1.28 -23.53 8.31
C LEU A 33 0.29 -24.70 8.43
N VAL A 34 -0.94 -24.42 8.86
CA VAL A 34 -2.02 -25.43 8.91
C VAL A 34 -2.41 -25.88 7.50
N CYS A 35 -2.49 -24.97 6.54
CA CYS A 35 -2.78 -25.32 5.15
C CYS A 35 -1.71 -26.26 4.58
N ALA A 36 -0.43 -25.94 4.78
CA ALA A 36 0.68 -26.74 4.30
C ALA A 36 0.75 -28.12 4.97
N SER A 37 0.43 -28.24 6.27
CA SER A 37 0.41 -29.53 6.95
C SER A 37 -0.68 -30.48 6.43
N LEU A 38 -1.74 -29.92 5.83
CA LEU A 38 -2.80 -30.65 5.16
C LEU A 38 -2.54 -30.87 3.65
N GLY A 39 -1.37 -30.47 3.15
CA GLY A 39 -1.01 -30.58 1.72
C GLY A 39 -1.66 -29.52 0.82
N GLY A 40 -2.18 -28.43 1.41
CA GLY A 40 -2.80 -27.33 0.68
C GLY A 40 -1.79 -26.33 0.11
N LEU A 41 -2.27 -25.49 -0.80
CA LEU A 41 -1.49 -24.40 -1.40
C LEU A 41 -1.48 -23.17 -0.49
N PRO A 42 -0.42 -22.32 -0.56
CA PRO A 42 -0.38 -21.07 0.18
C PRO A 42 -1.61 -20.19 -0.10
N MET A 43 -2.28 -19.77 0.97
CA MET A 43 -3.42 -18.87 0.95
C MET A 43 -2.96 -17.42 1.03
N ILE A 44 -3.69 -16.56 0.32
CA ILE A 44 -3.53 -15.11 0.32
C ILE A 44 -4.86 -14.43 0.67
N SER A 45 -4.78 -13.24 1.24
CA SER A 45 -5.92 -12.33 1.36
C SER A 45 -6.25 -11.73 -0.01
N GLU A 46 -7.53 -11.64 -0.34
CA GLU A 46 -7.98 -11.24 -1.69
C GLU A 46 -9.03 -10.12 -1.59
N ILE A 47 -8.76 -9.01 -2.28
CA ILE A 47 -9.53 -7.76 -2.14
C ILE A 47 -10.89 -7.85 -2.85
N VAL A 48 -10.96 -8.49 -4.01
CA VAL A 48 -12.18 -8.55 -4.84
C VAL A 48 -13.29 -9.36 -4.14
N ARG A 49 -12.96 -10.51 -3.56
CA ARG A 49 -13.87 -11.33 -2.74
C ARG A 49 -14.26 -10.61 -1.46
N SER A 50 -13.32 -9.94 -0.81
CA SER A 50 -13.61 -9.15 0.39
C SER A 50 -14.59 -8.02 0.07
N LYS A 51 -14.39 -7.32 -1.05
CA LYS A 51 -15.33 -6.31 -1.55
C LYS A 51 -16.70 -6.89 -1.86
N ALA A 52 -16.76 -8.01 -2.58
CA ALA A 52 -18.05 -8.67 -2.87
C ALA A 52 -18.79 -9.07 -1.58
N ASN A 53 -18.06 -9.50 -0.55
CA ASN A 53 -18.62 -9.84 0.76
C ASN A 53 -19.19 -8.58 1.46
N ILE A 54 -18.47 -7.45 1.41
CA ILE A 54 -18.93 -6.15 1.93
C ILE A 54 -20.17 -5.67 1.16
N ASP A 55 -20.14 -5.74 -0.17
CA ASP A 55 -21.26 -5.37 -1.05
C ASP A 55 -22.50 -6.25 -0.76
N ALA A 56 -22.30 -7.51 -0.35
CA ALA A 56 -23.35 -8.42 0.12
C ALA A 56 -23.80 -8.19 1.58
N GLY A 57 -23.27 -7.17 2.25
CA GLY A 57 -23.65 -6.79 3.62
C GLY A 57 -23.00 -7.63 4.72
N ALA A 58 -21.94 -8.38 4.43
CA ALA A 58 -21.24 -9.17 5.45
C ALA A 58 -20.53 -8.28 6.47
N GLN A 59 -20.75 -8.55 7.75
CA GLN A 59 -20.18 -7.75 8.85
C GLN A 59 -19.29 -8.56 9.80
N SER A 60 -19.25 -9.89 9.68
CA SER A 60 -18.53 -10.78 10.59
C SER A 60 -17.66 -11.81 9.85
N SER A 61 -16.70 -12.40 10.58
CA SER A 61 -15.82 -13.46 10.08
C SER A 61 -16.56 -14.74 9.69
N TRP A 62 -17.79 -14.92 10.16
CA TRP A 62 -18.64 -16.07 9.82
C TRP A 62 -18.92 -16.17 8.33
N ALA A 63 -18.98 -15.04 7.60
CA ALA A 63 -19.16 -15.06 6.15
C ALA A 63 -18.03 -15.83 5.45
N ASN A 64 -16.77 -15.63 5.88
CA ASN A 64 -15.62 -16.35 5.33
C ASN A 64 -15.65 -17.84 5.73
N PHE A 65 -16.04 -18.15 6.97
CA PHE A 65 -16.18 -19.53 7.43
C PHE A 65 -17.23 -20.30 6.61
N TYR A 66 -18.43 -19.74 6.46
CA TYR A 66 -19.49 -20.37 5.67
C TYR A 66 -19.13 -20.45 4.18
N HIS A 67 -18.44 -19.45 3.62
CA HIS A 67 -17.94 -19.53 2.26
C HIS A 67 -16.98 -20.72 2.08
N GLY A 68 -16.00 -20.88 2.98
CA GLY A 68 -15.09 -22.01 2.96
C GLY A 68 -15.79 -23.36 3.16
N LEU A 69 -16.75 -23.43 4.09
CA LEU A 69 -17.56 -24.62 4.34
C LEU A 69 -18.39 -25.02 3.12
N LEU A 70 -19.04 -24.06 2.46
CA LEU A 70 -19.80 -24.31 1.24
C LEU A 70 -18.89 -24.81 0.12
N LEU A 71 -17.71 -24.21 -0.07
CA LEU A 71 -16.73 -24.71 -1.04
C LEU A 71 -16.31 -26.15 -0.74
N LEU A 72 -16.03 -26.48 0.52
CA LEU A 72 -15.69 -27.83 0.92
C LEU A 72 -16.83 -28.82 0.62
N VAL A 73 -18.07 -28.46 0.95
CA VAL A 73 -19.26 -29.28 0.66
C VAL A 73 -19.43 -29.48 -0.84
N PHE A 74 -19.30 -28.43 -1.66
CA PHE A 74 -19.42 -28.55 -3.11
C PHE A 74 -18.34 -29.43 -3.73
N VAL A 75 -17.09 -29.30 -3.28
CA VAL A 75 -15.97 -30.13 -3.75
C VAL A 75 -16.18 -31.60 -3.36
N ALA A 76 -16.64 -31.86 -2.14
CA ALA A 76 -16.87 -33.23 -1.65
C ALA A 76 -18.13 -33.89 -2.26
N ALA A 77 -19.22 -33.14 -2.41
CA ALA A 77 -20.52 -33.67 -2.79
C ALA A 77 -20.77 -33.68 -4.31
N ALA A 78 -20.16 -32.77 -5.07
CA ALA A 78 -20.44 -32.60 -6.50
C ALA A 78 -19.18 -32.45 -7.38
N PRO A 79 -18.16 -33.34 -7.28
CA PRO A 79 -16.95 -33.24 -8.09
C PRO A 79 -17.23 -33.39 -9.60
N TRP A 80 -18.25 -34.17 -9.99
CA TRP A 80 -18.64 -34.33 -11.39
C TRP A 80 -19.05 -33.00 -12.03
N LEU A 81 -19.71 -32.12 -11.27
CA LEU A 81 -20.16 -30.82 -11.77
C LEU A 81 -18.98 -29.88 -11.96
N LEU A 82 -17.99 -29.93 -11.07
CA LEU A 82 -16.76 -29.13 -11.17
C LEU A 82 -15.93 -29.53 -12.41
N HIS A 83 -15.88 -30.82 -12.73
CA HIS A 83 -15.20 -31.31 -13.93
C HIS A 83 -15.90 -30.91 -15.24
N MET A 84 -17.16 -30.50 -15.20
CA MET A 84 -17.89 -29.99 -16.38
C MET A 84 -17.59 -28.51 -16.67
N ILE A 85 -16.87 -27.80 -15.81
CA ILE A 85 -16.55 -26.39 -16.01
C ILE A 85 -15.64 -26.25 -17.24
N PRO A 86 -16.07 -25.56 -18.31
CA PRO A 86 -15.25 -25.42 -19.50
C PRO A 86 -14.00 -24.59 -19.20
N LEU A 87 -12.82 -25.09 -19.59
CA LEU A 87 -11.55 -24.35 -19.47
C LEU A 87 -11.62 -23.00 -20.19
N ALA A 88 -12.38 -22.91 -21.28
CA ALA A 88 -12.63 -21.66 -22.00
C ALA A 88 -13.34 -20.60 -21.13
N ALA A 89 -14.27 -21.01 -20.26
CA ALA A 89 -14.95 -20.10 -19.36
C ALA A 89 -14.00 -19.55 -18.29
N LEU A 90 -13.15 -20.41 -17.73
CA LEU A 90 -12.12 -20.01 -16.77
C LEU A 90 -11.08 -19.08 -17.42
N GLY A 91 -10.65 -19.39 -18.64
CA GLY A 91 -9.75 -18.54 -19.42
C GLY A 91 -10.35 -17.17 -19.72
N ALA A 92 -11.63 -17.12 -20.14
CA ALA A 92 -12.34 -15.86 -20.38
C ALA A 92 -12.43 -15.01 -19.11
N MET A 93 -12.71 -15.62 -17.95
CA MET A 93 -12.72 -14.93 -16.65
C MET A 93 -11.33 -14.35 -16.30
N LEU A 94 -10.25 -15.09 -16.56
CA LEU A 94 -8.89 -14.61 -16.34
C LEU A 94 -8.53 -13.45 -17.26
N VAL A 95 -8.85 -13.53 -18.56
CA VAL A 95 -8.61 -12.44 -19.52
C VAL A 95 -9.41 -11.20 -19.16
N TYR A 96 -10.69 -11.36 -18.80
CA TYR A 96 -11.54 -10.25 -18.36
C TYR A 96 -10.98 -9.58 -17.10
N THR A 97 -10.59 -10.37 -16.09
CA THR A 97 -10.03 -9.81 -14.85
C THR A 97 -8.68 -9.15 -15.10
N GLY A 98 -7.82 -9.79 -15.91
CA GLY A 98 -6.51 -9.27 -16.28
C GLY A 98 -6.59 -7.95 -17.04
N THR A 99 -7.48 -7.82 -18.03
CA THR A 99 -7.68 -6.58 -18.79
C THR A 99 -8.23 -5.44 -17.93
N ARG A 100 -9.05 -5.77 -16.92
CA ARG A 100 -9.56 -4.79 -15.95
C ARG A 100 -8.46 -4.30 -15.00
N LEU A 101 -7.57 -5.20 -14.56
CA LEU A 101 -6.44 -4.87 -13.68
C LEU A 101 -5.31 -4.13 -14.43
N ALA A 102 -4.98 -4.55 -15.65
CA ALA A 102 -3.96 -3.93 -16.51
C ALA A 102 -4.58 -2.92 -17.48
N SER A 103 -5.51 -2.09 -17.01
CA SER A 103 -6.22 -1.16 -17.89
C SER A 103 -5.28 -0.07 -18.44
N PRO A 104 -5.47 0.41 -19.68
CA PRO A 104 -4.66 1.50 -20.24
C PRO A 104 -4.66 2.78 -19.40
N LYS A 105 -5.71 2.97 -18.58
CA LYS A 105 -5.83 4.10 -17.66
C LYS A 105 -4.73 4.11 -16.60
N GLU A 106 -4.25 2.94 -16.16
CA GLU A 106 -3.16 2.85 -15.18
C GLU A 106 -1.83 3.36 -15.74
N PHE A 107 -1.55 3.07 -17.02
CA PHE A 107 -0.38 3.61 -17.71
C PHE A 107 -0.48 5.12 -17.89
N GLN A 108 -1.66 5.61 -18.29
CA GLN A 108 -1.91 7.04 -18.39
C GLN A 108 -1.75 7.72 -17.03
N HIS A 109 -2.27 7.11 -15.96
CA HIS A 109 -2.13 7.64 -14.61
C HIS A 109 -0.65 7.73 -14.19
N ALA A 110 0.13 6.66 -14.38
CA ALA A 110 1.57 6.64 -14.10
C ALA A 110 2.32 7.73 -14.87
N PHE A 111 1.97 7.94 -16.15
CA PHE A 111 2.53 9.01 -16.98
C PHE A 111 2.19 10.41 -16.45
N HIS A 112 0.93 10.65 -16.05
CA HIS A 112 0.51 11.94 -15.48
C HIS A 112 1.16 12.23 -14.12
N VAL A 113 1.40 11.20 -13.29
CA VAL A 113 2.12 11.37 -12.01
C VAL A 113 3.54 11.87 -12.27
N GLY A 114 4.25 11.31 -13.26
CA GLY A 114 5.54 11.80 -13.70
C GLY A 114 6.44 10.73 -14.33
N PRO A 115 7.55 11.13 -14.95
CA PRO A 115 8.44 10.22 -15.68
C PRO A 115 9.06 9.14 -14.79
N ASP A 116 9.32 9.44 -13.52
CA ASP A 116 9.84 8.47 -12.56
C ASP A 116 8.86 7.34 -12.29
N GLN A 117 7.60 7.69 -12.12
CA GLN A 117 6.56 6.71 -11.83
C GLN A 117 6.31 5.84 -13.05
N LEU A 118 6.29 6.42 -14.25
CA LEU A 118 6.17 5.66 -15.49
C LEU A 118 7.37 4.72 -15.70
N LEU A 119 8.60 5.20 -15.45
CA LEU A 119 9.80 4.38 -15.57
C LEU A 119 9.76 3.20 -14.60
N LEU A 120 9.47 3.45 -13.32
CA LEU A 120 9.34 2.40 -12.30
C LEU A 120 8.27 1.37 -12.67
N PHE A 121 7.10 1.85 -13.10
CA PHE A 121 5.98 1.00 -13.50
C PHE A 121 6.34 0.12 -14.70
N THR A 122 6.88 0.72 -15.75
CA THR A 122 7.22 0.03 -17.01
C THR A 122 8.37 -0.96 -16.80
N THR A 123 9.40 -0.60 -16.04
CA THR A 123 10.51 -1.52 -15.71
C THR A 123 9.99 -2.72 -14.93
N THR A 124 9.20 -2.51 -13.88
CA THR A 124 8.64 -3.61 -13.07
C THR A 124 7.79 -4.53 -13.94
N LEU A 125 6.92 -3.95 -14.79
CA LEU A 125 6.08 -4.71 -15.71
C LEU A 125 6.89 -5.56 -16.69
N ILE A 126 7.85 -4.96 -17.40
CA ILE A 126 8.65 -5.66 -18.41
C ILE A 126 9.46 -6.78 -17.77
N VAL A 127 10.10 -6.52 -16.62
CA VAL A 127 10.89 -7.53 -15.93
C VAL A 127 10.00 -8.66 -15.42
N THR A 128 8.83 -8.37 -14.84
CA THR A 128 7.88 -9.42 -14.42
C THR A 128 7.39 -10.28 -15.58
N LEU A 129 7.12 -9.68 -16.74
CA LEU A 129 6.68 -10.42 -17.93
C LEU A 129 7.80 -11.27 -18.54
N ALA A 130 9.05 -10.80 -18.48
CA ALA A 130 10.20 -11.50 -19.04
C ALA A 130 10.76 -12.58 -18.10
N THR A 131 10.54 -12.45 -16.80
CA THR A 131 11.07 -13.34 -15.76
C THR A 131 9.94 -13.84 -14.87
N ASP A 132 9.82 -13.26 -13.67
CA ASP A 132 8.78 -13.59 -12.70
C ASP A 132 8.46 -12.37 -11.81
N LEU A 133 7.40 -12.51 -11.03
CA LEU A 133 6.92 -11.45 -10.14
C LEU A 133 7.97 -11.00 -9.12
N LEU A 134 8.71 -11.94 -8.52
CA LEU A 134 9.67 -11.64 -7.45
C LEU A 134 10.84 -10.84 -8.01
N VAL A 135 11.38 -11.26 -9.16
CA VAL A 135 12.47 -10.54 -9.84
C VAL A 135 12.02 -9.16 -10.30
N GLY A 136 10.81 -9.03 -10.85
CA GLY A 136 10.27 -7.73 -11.25
C GLY A 136 10.10 -6.76 -10.08
N VAL A 137 9.55 -7.22 -8.94
CA VAL A 137 9.45 -6.41 -7.71
C VAL A 137 10.84 -6.00 -7.22
N GLY A 138 11.81 -6.92 -7.25
CA GLY A 138 13.21 -6.63 -6.90
C GLY A 138 13.84 -5.56 -7.80
N ALA A 139 13.62 -5.65 -9.12
CA ALA A 139 14.12 -4.69 -10.09
C ALA A 139 13.49 -3.29 -9.90
N GLY A 140 12.18 -3.23 -9.66
CA GLY A 140 11.50 -1.98 -9.34
C GLY A 140 12.01 -1.32 -8.06
N LEU A 141 12.27 -2.12 -7.02
CA LEU A 141 12.86 -1.63 -5.77
C LEU A 141 14.29 -1.10 -5.99
N ALA A 142 15.12 -1.86 -6.71
CA ALA A 142 16.49 -1.45 -7.02
C ALA A 142 16.51 -0.14 -7.82
N LEU A 143 15.67 -0.03 -8.85
CA LEU A 143 15.52 1.18 -9.65
C LEU A 143 15.06 2.36 -8.79
N LYS A 144 14.11 2.15 -7.88
CA LYS A 144 13.67 3.20 -6.95
C LYS A 144 14.85 3.71 -6.10
N VAL A 145 15.64 2.81 -5.52
CA VAL A 145 16.83 3.18 -4.74
C VAL A 145 17.83 3.98 -5.59
N LEU A 146 18.09 3.56 -6.83
CA LEU A 146 18.99 4.25 -7.76
C LEU A 146 18.49 5.65 -8.13
N LEU A 147 17.19 5.81 -8.41
CA LEU A 147 16.58 7.11 -8.73
C LEU A 147 16.66 8.08 -7.55
N HIS A 148 16.42 7.60 -6.33
CA HIS A 148 16.57 8.41 -5.13
C HIS A 148 18.03 8.83 -4.90
N PHE A 149 18.98 7.91 -5.08
CA PHE A 149 20.40 8.20 -4.94
C PHE A 149 20.87 9.24 -5.97
N GLY A 150 20.52 9.05 -7.25
CA GLY A 150 20.84 10.01 -8.32
C GLY A 150 20.25 11.40 -8.12
N ARG A 151 19.23 11.54 -7.27
CA ARG A 151 18.59 12.82 -6.92
C ARG A 151 19.15 13.49 -5.66
N GLY A 152 20.17 12.91 -5.04
CA GLY A 152 20.84 13.46 -3.87
C GLY A 152 20.30 12.93 -2.53
N ALA A 153 19.42 11.91 -2.54
CA ALA A 153 19.08 11.22 -1.29
C ALA A 153 20.25 10.33 -0.84
N ARG A 154 20.65 10.43 0.43
CA ARG A 154 21.69 9.57 0.99
C ARG A 154 21.14 8.15 1.17
N PHE A 155 21.99 7.13 0.99
CA PHE A 155 21.60 5.73 1.21
C PHE A 155 21.07 5.52 2.64
N SER A 156 21.71 6.12 3.64
CA SER A 156 21.28 6.02 5.04
C SER A 156 19.87 6.56 5.28
N THR A 157 19.46 7.61 4.56
CA THR A 157 18.13 8.23 4.69
C THR A 157 17.02 7.40 4.03
N LEU A 158 17.35 6.50 3.11
CA LEU A 158 16.39 5.57 2.52
C LEU A 158 16.01 4.44 3.48
N PHE A 159 16.98 3.89 4.22
CA PHE A 159 16.77 2.77 5.14
C PHE A 159 16.39 3.19 6.57
N ARG A 160 16.87 4.35 7.02
CA ARG A 160 16.49 4.95 8.30
C ARG A 160 16.11 6.40 8.09
N ALA A 161 14.80 6.64 7.98
CA ALA A 161 14.27 7.99 8.09
C ALA A 161 14.57 8.52 9.51
N ARG A 162 15.27 9.65 9.60
CA ARG A 162 15.40 10.40 10.84
C ARG A 162 14.19 11.32 10.94
N VAL A 163 13.27 10.96 11.83
CA VAL A 163 12.16 11.82 12.23
C VAL A 163 12.49 12.28 13.64
N GLU A 164 12.81 13.55 13.78
CA GLU A 164 12.99 14.18 15.09
C GLU A 164 11.62 14.63 15.59
N GLU A 165 11.25 14.18 16.78
CA GLU A 165 10.01 14.55 17.45
C GLU A 165 10.31 15.70 18.42
N GLN A 166 9.61 16.82 18.23
CA GLN A 166 9.66 17.96 19.14
C GLN A 166 8.25 18.26 19.61
N ARG A 167 8.03 18.27 20.92
CA ARG A 167 6.73 18.57 21.53
C ARG A 167 6.79 19.94 22.19
N GLU A 168 5.98 20.86 21.69
CA GLU A 168 5.84 22.22 22.23
C GLU A 168 4.38 22.42 22.65
N GLY A 169 4.10 22.20 23.94
CA GLY A 169 2.74 22.32 24.48
C GLY A 169 1.76 21.37 23.78
N SER A 170 0.79 21.93 23.06
CA SER A 170 -0.23 21.21 22.29
C SER A 170 0.16 20.92 20.84
N THR A 171 1.38 21.25 20.43
CA THR A 171 1.85 21.06 19.06
C THR A 171 2.94 19.99 19.04
N LEU A 172 2.77 18.98 18.18
CA LEU A 172 3.77 17.96 17.88
C LEU A 172 4.42 18.25 16.53
N ARG A 173 5.70 18.59 16.53
CA ARG A 173 6.49 18.81 15.32
C ARG A 173 7.31 17.57 14.99
N LEU A 174 7.11 17.04 13.80
CA LEU A 174 7.82 15.89 13.24
C LEU A 174 8.74 16.38 12.13
N LYS A 175 10.02 16.56 12.44
CA LYS A 175 11.01 17.06 11.47
C LYS A 175 11.64 15.89 10.73
N ILE A 176 11.43 15.83 9.41
CA ILE A 176 11.98 14.78 8.55
C ILE A 176 13.30 15.25 7.95
N GLN A 177 14.37 14.48 8.14
CA GLN A 177 15.67 14.76 7.52
C GLN A 177 15.93 13.85 6.32
N GLY A 178 16.46 14.43 5.24
CA GLY A 178 16.93 13.69 4.08
C GLY A 178 15.86 13.47 3.00
N SER A 179 15.15 12.34 3.04
CA SER A 179 14.12 12.01 2.03
C SER A 179 12.80 11.62 2.67
N ALA A 180 11.72 12.27 2.25
CA ALA A 180 10.37 11.88 2.60
C ALA A 180 9.89 10.79 1.64
N ALA A 181 10.07 9.55 2.06
CA ALA A 181 9.68 8.35 1.32
C ALA A 181 8.81 7.43 2.19
N PHE A 182 8.45 6.26 1.68
CA PHE A 182 7.67 5.26 2.43
C PHE A 182 8.26 4.93 3.82
N THR A 183 9.59 4.86 3.98
CA THR A 183 10.23 4.59 5.27
C THR A 183 10.00 5.70 6.29
N SER A 184 10.02 6.97 5.87
CA SER A 184 9.67 8.12 6.72
C SER A 184 8.19 8.15 7.08
N LEU A 185 7.31 7.77 6.15
CA LEU A 185 5.88 7.66 6.40
C LEU A 185 5.57 6.63 7.51
N LEU A 186 6.29 5.50 7.52
CA LEU A 186 6.17 4.49 8.59
C LEU A 186 6.61 5.05 9.95
N ALA A 187 7.69 5.84 9.99
CA ALA A 187 8.16 6.48 11.22
C ALA A 187 7.12 7.50 11.72
N VAL A 188 6.65 8.40 10.85
CA VAL A 188 5.59 9.36 11.16
C VAL A 188 4.35 8.65 11.69
N ARG A 189 3.86 7.59 11.03
CA ARG A 189 2.68 6.84 11.48
C ARG A 189 2.87 6.24 12.88
N ARG A 190 4.07 5.76 13.21
CA ARG A 190 4.36 5.26 14.58
C ARG A 190 4.33 6.37 15.62
N SER A 191 4.86 7.55 15.28
CA SER A 191 4.81 8.73 16.14
C SER A 191 3.36 9.18 16.37
N LEU A 192 2.55 9.23 15.30
CA LEU A 192 1.12 9.55 15.40
C LEU A 192 0.33 8.55 16.23
N GLY A 193 0.66 7.26 16.15
CA GLY A 193 0.04 6.23 16.99
C GLY A 193 0.31 6.38 18.49
N ARG A 194 1.22 7.27 18.90
CA ARG A 194 1.52 7.61 20.31
C ARG A 194 0.98 8.97 20.73
N VAL A 195 0.32 9.69 19.81
CA VAL A 195 -0.25 11.00 20.12
C VAL A 195 -1.37 10.82 21.13
N ASP A 196 -1.29 11.59 22.21
CA ASP A 196 -2.31 11.67 23.24
C ASP A 196 -3.28 12.84 22.94
N SER A 197 -4.41 12.89 23.65
CA SER A 197 -5.47 13.90 23.45
C SER A 197 -5.06 15.33 23.83
N SER A 198 -3.84 15.56 24.32
CA SER A 198 -3.36 16.92 24.62
C SER A 198 -2.71 17.61 23.41
N ILE A 199 -2.38 16.84 22.36
CA ILE A 199 -1.91 17.39 21.09
C ILE A 199 -3.12 17.79 20.25
N ARG A 200 -3.16 19.04 19.81
CA ARG A 200 -4.19 19.60 18.92
C ARG A 200 -3.69 19.89 17.52
N GLU A 201 -2.38 19.90 17.35
CA GLU A 201 -1.75 20.25 16.08
C GLU A 201 -0.52 19.36 15.84
N VAL A 202 -0.43 18.80 14.65
CA VAL A 202 0.69 17.99 14.17
C VAL A 202 1.30 18.68 12.97
N VAL A 203 2.57 19.05 13.08
CA VAL A 203 3.32 19.71 12.01
C VAL A 203 4.36 18.74 11.46
N ILE A 204 4.25 18.35 10.19
CA ILE A 204 5.29 17.59 9.49
C ILE A 204 6.19 18.58 8.77
N ASP A 205 7.41 18.72 9.26
CA ASP A 205 8.40 19.67 8.75
C ASP A 205 9.31 19.00 7.70
N LEU A 206 9.16 19.43 6.44
CA LEU A 206 9.89 18.95 5.26
C LEU A 206 11.00 19.92 4.83
N SER A 207 11.38 20.88 5.68
CA SER A 207 12.36 21.92 5.33
C SER A 207 13.75 21.35 5.01
N ASP A 208 14.15 20.28 5.69
CA ASP A 208 15.45 19.59 5.47
C ASP A 208 15.33 18.40 4.51
N VAL A 209 14.20 18.27 3.82
CA VAL A 209 13.95 17.19 2.85
C VAL A 209 14.40 17.61 1.45
N VAL A 210 15.24 16.78 0.85
CA VAL A 210 15.75 16.93 -0.52
C VAL A 210 14.75 16.38 -1.53
N VAL A 211 14.13 15.23 -1.23
CA VAL A 211 13.20 14.52 -2.13
C VAL A 211 11.98 14.04 -1.35
N VAL A 212 10.78 14.37 -1.84
CA VAL A 212 9.51 13.77 -1.41
C VAL A 212 9.01 12.86 -2.53
N ASP A 213 8.80 11.57 -2.25
CA ASP A 213 8.31 10.64 -3.26
C ASP A 213 6.77 10.65 -3.38
N HIS A 214 6.28 10.12 -4.50
CA HIS A 214 4.84 9.99 -4.74
C HIS A 214 4.14 9.19 -3.64
N THR A 215 4.80 8.17 -3.07
CA THR A 215 4.20 7.33 -2.02
C THR A 215 3.91 8.13 -0.76
N PHE A 216 4.83 9.00 -0.33
CA PHE A 216 4.66 9.88 0.80
C PHE A 216 3.51 10.87 0.53
N MET A 217 3.52 11.55 -0.62
CA MET A 217 2.49 12.52 -0.99
C MET A 217 1.08 11.93 -0.99
N THR A 218 0.90 10.73 -1.55
CA THR A 218 -0.41 10.09 -1.65
C THR A 218 -0.93 9.62 -0.29
N ARG A 219 -0.03 9.28 0.64
CA ARG A 219 -0.43 8.66 1.92
C ARG A 219 -0.45 9.62 3.10
N VAL A 220 0.31 10.72 3.04
CA VAL A 220 0.39 11.67 4.16
C VAL A 220 -0.95 12.34 4.44
N HIS A 221 -1.76 12.63 3.41
CA HIS A 221 -3.09 13.20 3.59
C HIS A 221 -4.04 12.27 4.35
N GLY A 222 -3.96 10.95 4.11
CA GLY A 222 -4.77 9.96 4.84
C GLY A 222 -4.35 9.79 6.31
N LEU A 223 -3.21 10.34 6.74
CA LEU A 223 -2.84 10.38 8.15
C LEU A 223 -3.65 11.43 8.92
N ALA A 224 -4.11 12.50 8.27
CA ALA A 224 -4.95 13.51 8.90
C ALA A 224 -6.28 12.92 9.37
N GLU A 225 -6.85 11.99 8.61
CA GLU A 225 -8.10 11.29 8.98
C GLU A 225 -7.95 10.40 10.22
N GLN A 226 -6.71 10.06 10.62
CA GLN A 226 -6.44 9.25 11.81
C GLN A 226 -6.34 10.08 13.09
N LEU A 227 -6.40 11.41 12.98
CA LEU A 227 -6.29 12.37 14.08
C LEU A 227 -7.64 13.08 14.27
N PRO A 228 -8.59 12.50 15.02
CA PRO A 228 -9.92 13.11 15.18
C PRO A 228 -9.88 14.45 15.94
N ASP A 229 -8.93 14.60 16.87
CA ASP A 229 -8.82 15.75 17.76
C ASP A 229 -7.67 16.70 17.40
N ALA A 230 -6.95 16.45 16.29
CA ALA A 230 -5.78 17.24 15.90
C ALA A 230 -5.73 17.53 14.39
N THR A 231 -5.23 18.71 14.04
CA THR A 231 -4.95 19.07 12.64
C THR A 231 -3.57 18.58 12.21
N LEU A 232 -3.40 18.32 10.90
CA LEU A 232 -2.12 17.95 10.31
C LEU A 232 -1.71 18.97 9.25
N GLU A 233 -0.56 19.59 9.42
CA GLU A 233 0.02 20.58 8.49
C GLU A 233 1.36 20.10 7.94
N LEU A 234 1.62 20.40 6.66
CA LEU A 234 2.89 20.14 6.00
C LEU A 234 3.64 21.45 5.79
N VAL A 235 4.83 21.59 6.36
CA VAL A 235 5.65 22.81 6.26
C VAL A 235 6.86 22.55 5.37
N GLY A 236 7.27 23.56 4.58
CA GLY A 236 8.46 23.51 3.74
C GLY A 236 8.29 22.78 2.40
N ILE A 237 7.05 22.45 2.03
CA ILE A 237 6.73 21.76 0.76
C ILE A 237 6.62 22.71 -0.45
N ASP A 238 6.31 23.98 -0.21
CA ASP A 238 6.06 24.98 -1.25
C ASP A 238 7.34 25.41 -1.98
N ASP A 239 8.50 25.29 -1.31
CA ASP A 239 9.81 25.59 -1.89
C ASP A 239 10.34 24.48 -2.82
N MET A 240 9.60 23.39 -3.00
CA MET A 240 10.05 22.22 -3.75
C MET A 240 9.50 22.21 -5.18
N HIS A 241 10.37 21.90 -6.14
CA HIS A 241 9.95 21.69 -7.53
C HIS A 241 9.18 20.38 -7.69
N THR A 242 8.05 20.43 -8.37
CA THR A 242 7.24 19.25 -8.69
C THR A 242 7.71 18.57 -9.97
N ALA A 243 7.66 17.24 -10.00
CA ALA A 243 8.00 16.45 -11.20
C ALA A 243 6.92 16.54 -12.30
N SER A 244 5.69 16.92 -11.93
CA SER A 244 4.56 17.15 -12.84
C SER A 244 3.55 18.10 -12.21
N GLN A 245 2.46 18.43 -12.91
CA GLN A 245 1.34 19.20 -12.38
C GLN A 245 0.41 18.39 -11.45
N HIS A 246 0.66 17.08 -11.31
CA HIS A 246 -0.19 16.22 -10.49
C HIS A 246 -0.03 16.53 -8.99
N PRO A 247 -1.12 16.62 -8.20
CA PRO A 247 -1.05 16.98 -6.78
C PRO A 247 -0.11 16.10 -5.94
N HIS A 248 -0.04 14.81 -6.28
CA HIS A 248 0.80 13.83 -5.60
C HIS A 248 2.17 13.59 -6.27
N ALA A 249 2.55 14.41 -7.27
CA ALA A 249 3.83 14.26 -7.95
C ALA A 249 5.01 14.30 -6.96
N ALA A 250 6.06 13.56 -7.27
CA ALA A 250 7.30 13.64 -6.51
C ALA A 250 7.83 15.08 -6.53
N ARG A 251 8.38 15.52 -5.40
CA ARG A 251 8.92 16.88 -5.24
C ARG A 251 10.40 16.85 -4.87
N ARG A 252 11.15 17.84 -5.34
CA ARG A 252 12.59 17.95 -5.08
C ARG A 252 12.99 19.38 -4.75
N ARG A 253 13.81 19.54 -3.71
CA ARG A 253 14.47 20.81 -3.39
C ARG A 253 15.71 20.95 -4.28
N ARG A 254 15.93 22.12 -4.89
CA ARG A 254 17.20 22.41 -5.57
C ARG A 254 18.30 22.37 -4.52
N VAL A 255 19.26 21.47 -4.71
CA VAL A 255 20.52 21.51 -3.97
C VAL A 255 21.35 22.56 -4.69
N SER A 256 21.54 23.73 -4.07
CA SER A 256 22.50 24.74 -4.51
C SER A 256 23.92 24.21 -4.37
#